data_AF-A0A2A9E9A0-F1
#
_entry.id   AF-A0A2A9E9A0-F1
#
_cell.length_a   1.000
_cell.length_b   1.000
_cell.length_c   1.000
_cell.angle_alpha   90.00
_cell.angle_beta   90.00
_cell.angle_gamma   90.00
#
_symmetry.space_group_name_H-M   'P 1'
#
loop_
_entity.id
_entity.type
_entity.pdbx_description
1 polymer ?
#
loop_
_entity_poly.entity_id
_entity_poly.type
_entity_poly.pdbx_seq_one_letter_code
_entity_poly.pdbx_strand_id
1 'polypeptide(L)'
;MISSWFGRGKDEPADEAAPVHTDPVAPERAFRDEMHDAVRAIERSTKQEGRSLPVEASIQLFTMVDSLDELLRHTLVAPANVDEQIAIEFMVKDYIPSTITAYLASMADDATKDSLLINQLALLYHRVHSMMEAVYAHDSAQLEINGRFLREKFG
;
A
#
# COMPACT_ATOMS: atom_id res chain seq x y z
N MET A 1 6.55 76.39 3.49
CA MET A 1 5.27 76.32 2.76
C MET A 1 5.30 75.00 1.98
N ILE A 2 4.73 73.93 2.53
CA ILE A 2 3.32 73.45 2.44
C ILE A 2 3.03 72.71 1.11
N SER A 3 2.45 71.49 1.28
CA SER A 3 1.77 70.57 0.34
C SER A 3 2.66 69.57 -0.42
N SER A 4 2.64 68.25 -0.20
CA SER A 4 1.60 67.21 -0.01
C SER A 4 1.06 66.57 -1.30
N TRP A 5 1.11 65.23 -1.28
CA TRP A 5 0.13 64.25 -1.79
C TRP A 5 0.23 63.68 -3.23
N PHE A 6 0.13 62.34 -3.23
CA PHE A 6 -0.28 61.38 -4.29
C PHE A 6 0.90 60.87 -5.13
N GLY A 7 1.23 59.58 -5.19
CA GLY A 7 0.46 58.36 -4.96
C GLY A 7 0.75 57.45 -6.14
N ARG A 8 1.40 56.30 -5.93
CA ARG A 8 1.35 55.12 -6.81
C ARG A 8 2.02 53.93 -6.13
N GLY A 9 1.22 53.08 -5.50
CA GLY A 9 1.49 51.64 -5.52
C GLY A 9 1.12 51.07 -6.88
N LYS A 10 1.58 49.84 -7.15
CA LYS A 10 1.54 49.06 -8.42
C LYS A 10 2.65 49.44 -9.41
N ASP A 11 3.50 48.53 -9.91
CA ASP A 11 3.33 47.10 -10.19
C ASP A 11 4.68 46.34 -10.04
N GLU A 12 4.74 45.30 -9.20
CA GLU A 12 5.64 44.17 -9.45
C GLU A 12 4.79 43.09 -10.12
N PRO A 13 5.12 42.66 -11.36
CA PRO A 13 4.37 41.63 -12.03
C PRO A 13 4.53 40.31 -11.27
N ALA A 14 3.38 39.66 -11.10
CA ALA A 14 3.23 38.33 -10.56
C ALA A 14 4.31 37.39 -11.10
N ASP A 15 4.94 36.68 -10.17
CA ASP A 15 5.65 35.44 -10.42
C ASP A 15 4.66 34.49 -11.14
N GLU A 16 4.71 34.52 -12.47
CA GLU A 16 3.94 33.65 -13.34
C GLU A 16 4.53 32.25 -13.13
N ALA A 17 3.98 31.57 -12.12
CA ALA A 17 4.29 30.18 -11.82
C ALA A 17 4.20 29.39 -13.12
N ALA A 18 5.37 28.98 -13.61
CA ALA A 18 5.49 28.16 -14.79
C ALA A 18 4.52 26.97 -14.66
N PRO A 19 3.80 26.59 -15.74
CA PRO A 19 2.95 25.43 -15.70
C PRO A 19 3.82 24.24 -15.29
N VAL A 20 3.54 23.70 -14.11
CA VAL A 20 4.14 22.44 -13.67
C VAL A 20 3.74 21.42 -14.72
N HIS A 21 4.71 20.98 -15.50
CA HIS A 21 4.57 19.82 -16.35
C HIS A 21 4.18 18.65 -15.45
N THR A 22 2.89 18.31 -15.39
CA THR A 22 2.47 16.99 -14.98
C THR A 22 2.83 16.07 -16.13
N ASP A 23 4.06 15.56 -16.12
CA ASP A 23 4.40 14.39 -16.91
C ASP A 23 3.31 13.33 -16.66
N PRO A 24 2.88 12.58 -17.69
CA PRO A 24 1.86 11.57 -17.51
C PRO A 24 2.43 10.50 -16.59
N VAL A 25 2.00 10.58 -15.33
CA VAL A 25 2.15 9.57 -14.29
C VAL A 25 1.74 8.25 -14.93
N ALA A 26 2.73 7.43 -15.28
CA ALA A 26 2.55 6.05 -15.71
C ALA A 26 3.16 5.11 -14.65
N PRO A 27 2.54 4.92 -13.46
CA PRO A 27 3.22 4.29 -12.33
C PRO A 27 2.49 3.05 -11.80
N GLU A 28 1.26 2.78 -12.23
CA GLU A 28 0.35 1.90 -11.50
C GLU A 28 0.46 0.44 -11.95
N ARG A 29 0.70 0.22 -13.26
CA ARG A 29 1.10 -1.10 -13.76
C ARG A 29 2.49 -1.49 -13.25
N ALA A 30 3.41 -0.53 -13.17
CA ALA A 30 4.76 -0.78 -12.65
C ALA A 30 4.71 -1.20 -11.17
N PHE A 31 3.94 -0.49 -10.34
CA PHE A 31 3.73 -0.85 -8.94
C PHE A 31 3.13 -2.25 -8.77
N ARG A 32 2.02 -2.54 -9.46
CA ARG A 32 1.33 -3.83 -9.35
C ARG A 32 2.26 -4.99 -9.70
N ASP A 33 2.89 -4.92 -10.86
CA ASP A 33 3.71 -6.02 -11.38
C ASP A 33 4.92 -6.24 -10.45
N GLU A 34 5.53 -5.16 -9.95
CA GLU A 34 6.61 -5.23 -8.97
C GLU A 34 6.17 -5.87 -7.64
N MET A 35 5.01 -5.46 -7.10
CA MET A 35 4.51 -6.03 -5.85
C MET A 35 4.10 -7.49 -6.02
N HIS A 36 3.49 -7.84 -7.15
CA HIS A 36 3.12 -9.22 -7.44
C HIS A 36 4.37 -10.11 -7.54
N ASP A 37 5.42 -9.64 -8.21
CA ASP A 37 6.70 -10.37 -8.28
C ASP A 37 7.34 -10.54 -6.90
N ALA A 38 7.23 -9.54 -6.02
CA ALA A 38 7.71 -9.60 -4.65
C ALA A 38 6.90 -10.59 -3.79
N VAL A 39 5.57 -10.60 -3.89
CA VAL A 39 4.69 -11.63 -3.28
C VAL A 39 5.11 -13.04 -3.75
N ARG A 40 5.31 -13.23 -5.05
CA ARG A 40 5.79 -14.52 -5.60
C ARG A 40 7.21 -14.86 -5.17
N ALA A 41 8.05 -13.88 -4.86
CA ALA A 41 9.37 -14.11 -4.31
C ALA A 41 9.27 -14.67 -2.87
N ILE A 42 8.40 -14.11 -2.03
CA ILE A 42 8.12 -14.61 -0.67
C ILE A 42 7.61 -16.05 -0.72
N GLU A 43 6.65 -16.36 -1.60
CA GLU A 43 6.15 -17.73 -1.72
C GLU A 43 7.26 -18.72 -2.09
N ARG A 44 8.12 -18.33 -3.03
CA ARG A 44 9.20 -19.17 -3.53
C ARG A 44 10.28 -19.38 -2.47
N SER A 45 10.74 -18.32 -1.80
CA SER A 45 11.73 -18.44 -0.73
C SER A 45 11.21 -19.32 0.39
N THR A 46 9.98 -19.08 0.84
CA THR A 46 9.31 -19.86 1.89
C THR A 46 9.19 -21.34 1.52
N LYS A 47 8.80 -21.66 0.27
CA LYS A 47 8.69 -23.06 -0.19
C LYS A 47 10.06 -23.75 -0.29
N GLN A 48 11.09 -23.03 -0.71
CA GLN A 48 12.47 -23.56 -0.75
C GLN A 48 13.01 -23.82 0.66
N GLU A 49 12.66 -22.95 1.60
CA GLU A 49 12.98 -23.06 3.02
C GLU A 49 11.95 -23.90 3.79
N GLY A 50 10.98 -24.52 3.10
CA GLY A 50 9.73 -25.08 3.65
C GLY A 50 9.87 -26.25 4.62
N ARG A 51 11.10 -26.66 4.95
CA ARG A 51 11.41 -27.55 6.08
C ARG A 51 11.66 -26.81 7.40
N SER A 52 11.73 -25.48 7.38
CA SER A 52 12.19 -24.66 8.51
C SER A 52 11.07 -23.94 9.26
N LEU A 53 9.89 -23.74 8.64
CA LEU A 53 8.77 -23.07 9.28
C LEU A 53 7.84 -24.08 9.98
N PRO A 54 7.27 -23.74 11.15
CA PRO A 54 6.19 -24.50 11.75
C PRO A 54 4.98 -24.56 10.80
N VAL A 55 4.22 -25.64 10.87
CA VAL A 55 3.06 -25.86 9.98
C VAL A 55 2.03 -24.73 10.13
N GLU A 56 1.74 -24.31 11.36
CA GLU A 56 0.80 -23.24 11.66
C GLU A 56 1.25 -21.90 11.06
N ALA A 57 2.53 -21.54 11.25
CA ALA A 57 3.13 -20.35 10.66
C ALA A 57 3.07 -20.39 9.11
N SER A 58 3.31 -21.55 8.51
CA SER A 58 3.22 -21.74 7.06
C SER A 58 1.81 -21.49 6.54
N ILE A 59 0.79 -22.06 7.19
CA ILE A 59 -0.62 -21.85 6.82
C ILE A 59 -0.96 -20.36 6.87
N GLN A 60 -0.59 -19.68 7.95
CA GLN A 60 -0.89 -18.27 8.15
C GLN A 60 -0.18 -17.38 7.13
N LEU A 61 1.10 -17.64 6.86
CA LEU A 61 1.86 -16.92 5.86
C LEU A 61 1.24 -17.07 4.46
N PHE A 62 0.94 -18.29 4.02
CA PHE A 62 0.36 -18.49 2.69
C PHE A 62 -1.04 -17.88 2.59
N THR A 63 -1.86 -17.96 3.64
CA THR A 63 -3.18 -17.29 3.65
C THR A 63 -3.04 -15.77 3.51
N MET A 64 -2.06 -15.17 4.20
CA MET A 64 -1.78 -13.73 4.12
C MET A 64 -1.27 -13.34 2.73
N VAL A 65 -0.38 -14.14 2.14
CA VAL A 65 0.18 -13.90 0.81
C VAL A 65 -0.89 -14.05 -0.28
N ASP A 66 -1.79 -15.02 -0.16
CA ASP A 66 -2.96 -15.17 -1.05
C ASP A 66 -3.88 -13.93 -0.98
N SER A 67 -4.09 -13.39 0.23
CA SER A 67 -4.88 -12.18 0.46
C SER A 67 -4.24 -10.95 -0.21
N LEU A 68 -2.91 -10.84 -0.16
CA LEU A 68 -2.16 -9.78 -0.86
C LEU A 68 -2.21 -9.95 -2.38
N ASP A 69 -2.14 -11.17 -2.90
CA ASP A 69 -2.29 -11.46 -4.34
C ASP A 69 -3.70 -11.13 -4.84
N GLU A 70 -4.73 -11.41 -4.04
CA GLU A 70 -6.10 -10.96 -4.32
C GLU A 70 -6.20 -9.42 -4.36
N LEU A 71 -5.66 -8.73 -3.36
CA LEU A 71 -5.65 -7.28 -3.33
C LEU A 71 -4.92 -6.67 -4.54
N LEU A 72 -3.77 -7.22 -4.93
CA LEU A 72 -3.02 -6.79 -6.12
C LEU A 72 -3.71 -7.12 -7.44
N ARG A 73 -4.59 -8.12 -7.49
CA ARG A 73 -5.46 -8.36 -8.65
C ARG A 73 -6.59 -7.36 -8.72
N HIS A 74 -7.14 -6.98 -7.56
CA HIS A 74 -8.19 -5.96 -7.46
C HIS A 74 -7.74 -4.60 -7.98
N THR A 75 -6.46 -4.24 -7.82
CA THR A 75 -5.90 -2.98 -8.36
C THR A 75 -5.95 -2.86 -9.88
N LEU A 76 -6.23 -3.94 -10.63
CA LEU A 76 -6.47 -3.87 -12.07
C LEU A 76 -7.78 -3.17 -12.42
N VAL A 77 -8.77 -3.24 -11.53
CA VAL A 77 -10.12 -2.70 -11.75
C VAL A 77 -10.29 -1.37 -11.01
N ALA A 78 -9.80 -1.31 -9.78
CA ALA A 78 -9.85 -0.12 -8.94
C ALA A 78 -8.42 0.19 -8.46
N PRO A 79 -7.73 1.15 -9.12
CA PRO A 79 -6.34 1.41 -8.81
C PRO A 79 -6.14 1.95 -7.38
N ALA A 80 -5.10 1.46 -6.72
CA ALA A 80 -4.83 1.78 -5.31
C ALA A 80 -4.34 3.22 -5.16
N ASN A 81 -4.82 3.94 -4.15
CA ASN A 81 -4.30 5.26 -3.82
C ASN A 81 -2.87 5.17 -3.23
N VAL A 82 -2.20 6.31 -3.08
CA VAL A 82 -0.80 6.37 -2.62
C VAL A 82 -0.62 5.73 -1.24
N ASP A 83 -1.53 5.96 -0.30
CA ASP A 83 -1.44 5.40 1.06
C ASP A 83 -1.60 3.87 1.04
N GLU A 84 -2.50 3.35 0.20
CA GLU A 84 -2.70 1.92 -0.04
C GLU A 84 -1.46 1.29 -0.69
N GLN A 85 -0.86 1.96 -1.69
CA GLN A 85 0.36 1.50 -2.33
C GLN A 85 1.52 1.38 -1.33
N ILE A 86 1.71 2.42 -0.50
CA ILE A 86 2.73 2.43 0.55
C ILE A 86 2.49 1.29 1.55
N ALA A 87 1.25 1.09 2.00
CA ALA A 87 0.92 0.05 2.96
C ALA A 87 1.18 -1.37 2.41
N ILE A 88 0.81 -1.62 1.15
CA ILE A 88 1.10 -2.87 0.46
C ILE A 88 2.61 -3.06 0.30
N GLU A 89 3.33 -2.02 -0.10
CA GLU A 89 4.78 -2.07 -0.31
C GLU A 89 5.52 -2.45 0.98
N PHE A 90 5.22 -1.78 2.10
CA PHE A 90 5.84 -2.12 3.39
C PHE A 90 5.52 -3.55 3.83
N MET A 91 4.29 -4.02 3.60
CA MET A 91 3.92 -5.39 3.96
C MET A 91 4.76 -6.41 3.18
N VAL A 92 4.87 -6.21 1.87
CA VAL A 92 5.51 -7.17 0.95
C VAL A 92 7.03 -7.07 0.97
N LYS A 93 7.61 -5.87 1.06
CA LYS A 93 9.07 -5.68 0.97
C LYS A 93 9.78 -5.66 2.31
N ASP A 94 9.09 -5.35 3.40
CA ASP A 94 9.72 -5.14 4.70
C ASP A 94 9.15 -6.07 5.78
N TYR A 95 7.88 -5.92 6.15
CA TYR A 95 7.33 -6.56 7.34
C TYR A 95 7.28 -8.09 7.27
N ILE A 96 6.78 -8.65 6.16
CA ILE A 96 6.75 -10.11 6.00
C ILE A 96 8.17 -10.67 5.86
N PRO A 97 9.03 -10.18 4.94
CA PRO A 97 10.38 -10.72 4.79
C PRO A 97 11.23 -10.59 6.06
N SER A 98 11.16 -9.45 6.77
CA SER A 98 11.94 -9.24 7.99
C SER A 98 11.48 -10.16 9.12
N THR A 99 10.18 -10.41 9.26
CA THR A 99 9.62 -11.35 10.24
C THR A 99 10.15 -12.77 10.02
N ILE A 100 10.10 -13.25 8.77
CA ILE A 100 10.62 -14.58 8.40
C ILE A 100 12.13 -14.65 8.64
N THR A 101 12.87 -13.61 8.21
CA THR A 101 14.32 -13.54 8.37
C THR A 101 14.73 -13.56 9.84
N ALA A 102 14.02 -12.81 10.70
CA ALA A 102 14.26 -12.78 12.13
C ALA A 102 14.01 -14.14 12.79
N TYR A 103 12.97 -14.86 12.40
CA TYR A 103 12.71 -16.22 12.86
C TYR A 103 13.85 -17.17 12.46
N LEU A 104 14.27 -17.17 11.20
CA LEU A 104 15.32 -18.05 10.68
C LEU A 104 16.68 -17.77 11.31
N ALA A 105 16.95 -16.51 11.66
CA ALA A 105 18.19 -16.08 12.33
C ALA A 105 18.13 -16.26 13.86
N SER A 106 16.97 -16.59 14.44
CA SER A 106 16.80 -16.67 15.88
C SER A 106 17.59 -17.83 16.49
N MET A 107 18.29 -17.54 17.59
CA MET A 107 19.02 -18.53 18.40
C MET A 107 18.22 -18.99 19.64
N ALA A 108 16.97 -18.55 19.77
CA ALA A 108 16.09 -19.02 20.83
C ALA A 108 15.74 -20.50 20.64
N ASP A 109 15.24 -21.13 21.70
CA ASP A 109 14.71 -22.49 21.60
C ASP A 109 13.49 -22.54 20.66
N ASP A 110 13.23 -23.72 20.08
CA ASP A 110 12.21 -23.91 19.06
C ASP A 110 10.82 -23.46 19.53
N ALA A 111 10.42 -23.79 20.76
CA ALA A 111 9.11 -23.42 21.28
C ALA A 111 8.94 -21.89 21.37
N THR A 112 9.97 -21.19 21.85
CA THR A 112 9.95 -19.73 21.96
C THR A 112 9.92 -19.05 20.58
N LYS A 113 10.80 -19.44 19.65
CA LYS A 113 10.86 -18.80 18.32
C LYS A 113 9.62 -19.12 17.48
N ASP A 114 9.06 -20.32 17.58
CA ASP A 114 7.83 -20.72 16.88
C ASP A 114 6.65 -19.89 17.37
N SER A 115 6.47 -19.77 18.69
CA SER A 115 5.40 -18.97 19.28
C SER A 115 5.51 -17.50 18.89
N LEU A 116 6.71 -16.92 18.87
CA LEU A 116 6.93 -15.55 18.44
C LEU A 116 6.58 -15.34 16.96
N LEU A 117 7.01 -16.25 16.08
CA LEU A 117 6.70 -16.18 14.66
C LEU A 117 5.18 -16.23 14.42
N ILE A 118 4.48 -17.19 15.03
CA ILE A 118 3.02 -17.35 14.87
C ILE A 118 2.31 -16.07 15.34
N ASN A 119 2.69 -15.51 16.49
CA ASN A 119 2.09 -14.28 16.98
C ASN A 119 2.36 -13.09 16.04
N GLN A 120 3.56 -12.96 15.49
CA GLN A 120 3.90 -11.89 14.55
C GLN A 120 3.13 -12.03 13.24
N LEU A 121 3.06 -13.23 12.66
CA LEU A 121 2.29 -13.49 11.46
C LEU A 121 0.79 -13.25 11.67
N ALA A 122 0.25 -13.50 12.86
CA ALA A 122 -1.13 -13.16 13.20
C ALA A 122 -1.40 -11.66 13.18
N LEU A 123 -0.49 -10.86 13.74
CA LEU A 123 -0.60 -9.41 13.69
C LEU A 123 -0.55 -8.88 12.25
N LEU A 124 0.38 -9.40 11.43
CA LEU A 124 0.49 -9.03 10.02
C LEU A 124 -0.74 -9.45 9.23
N TYR A 125 -1.27 -10.66 9.46
CA TYR A 125 -2.49 -11.14 8.82
C TYR A 125 -3.68 -10.22 9.12
N HIS A 126 -3.90 -9.85 10.39
CA HIS A 126 -4.95 -8.92 10.77
C HIS A 126 -4.77 -7.55 10.12
N ARG A 127 -3.52 -7.09 9.97
CA ARG A 127 -3.22 -5.83 9.28
C ARG A 127 -3.54 -5.90 7.79
N VAL A 128 -3.20 -7.00 7.11
CA VAL A 128 -3.56 -7.23 5.70
C VAL A 128 -5.08 -7.24 5.53
N HIS A 129 -5.79 -7.95 6.40
CA HIS A 129 -7.25 -8.00 6.34
C HIS A 129 -7.88 -6.61 6.53
N SER A 130 -7.41 -5.85 7.54
CA SER A 130 -7.89 -4.49 7.77
C SER A 130 -7.62 -3.55 6.59
N MET A 131 -6.48 -3.75 5.91
CA MET A 131 -6.14 -3.01 4.69
C MET A 131 -7.08 -3.35 3.54
N MET A 132 -7.41 -4.63 3.33
CA MET A 132 -8.38 -5.05 2.31
C MET A 132 -9.77 -4.45 2.57
N GLU A 133 -10.25 -4.49 3.82
CA GLU A 133 -11.53 -3.89 4.20
C GLU A 133 -11.55 -2.38 3.90
N ALA A 134 -10.47 -1.67 4.21
CA ALA A 134 -10.34 -0.24 3.94
C ALA A 134 -10.38 0.08 2.44
N VAL A 135 -9.67 -0.70 1.61
CA VAL A 135 -9.65 -0.55 0.15
C VAL A 135 -11.05 -0.75 -0.43
N TYR A 136 -11.73 -1.84 -0.06
CA TYR A 136 -13.08 -2.11 -0.54
C TYR A 136 -14.10 -1.06 -0.07
N ALA A 137 -13.96 -0.55 1.16
CA ALA A 137 -14.80 0.53 1.66
C ALA A 137 -14.58 1.84 0.89
N HIS A 138 -13.33 2.17 0.59
CA HIS A 138 -12.97 3.33 -0.23
C HIS A 138 -13.60 3.24 -1.63
N ASP A 139 -13.47 2.09 -2.30
CA ASP A 139 -14.05 1.89 -3.62
C ASP A 139 -15.57 1.97 -3.64
N SER A 140 -16.23 1.36 -2.64
CA SER A 140 -17.68 1.46 -2.49
C SER A 140 -18.13 2.91 -2.34
N ALA A 141 -17.39 3.73 -1.59
CA ALA A 141 -17.69 5.15 -1.43
C ALA A 141 -17.54 5.93 -2.74
N GLN A 142 -16.52 5.62 -3.55
CA GLN A 142 -16.33 6.24 -4.87
C GLN A 142 -17.48 5.90 -5.83
N LEU A 143 -17.94 4.65 -5.83
CA LEU A 143 -19.09 4.25 -6.64
C LEU A 143 -20.38 5.00 -6.26
N GLU A 144 -20.62 5.21 -4.97
CA GLU A 144 -21.78 5.96 -4.48
C GLU A 144 -21.74 7.43 -4.91
N ILE A 145 -20.56 8.07 -4.81
CA ILE A 145 -20.34 9.45 -5.26
C ILE A 145 -20.62 9.57 -6.77
N ASN A 146 -20.04 8.67 -7.58
CA ASN A 146 -20.23 8.67 -9.03
C ASN A 146 -21.70 8.44 -9.41
N GLY A 147 -22.40 7.54 -8.72
CA GLY A 147 -23.82 7.28 -8.95
C GLY A 147 -24.72 8.48 -8.63
N ARG A 148 -24.44 9.21 -7.55
CA ARG A 148 -25.17 10.45 -7.21
C ARG A 148 -24.96 11.54 -8.25
N PHE A 149 -23.70 11.76 -8.67
CA PHE A 149 -23.40 12.74 -9.71
C PHE A 149 -24.12 12.45 -11.03
N LEU A 150 -24.17 11.19 -11.46
CA LEU A 150 -24.90 10.80 -12.68
C LEU A 150 -26.41 11.06 -12.54
N ARG A 151 -26.99 10.79 -11.37
CA ARG A 151 -28.40 11.08 -11.09
C ARG A 151 -28.67 12.58 -11.13
N GLU A 152 -27.81 13.40 -10.55
CA GLU A 152 -27.96 14.87 -10.58
C GLU A 152 -27.81 15.45 -11.99
N LYS A 153 -26.97 14.85 -12.84
CA LYS A 153 -26.68 15.36 -14.19
C LYS A 153 -27.70 14.92 -15.24
N PHE A 154 -28.31 13.76 -15.07
CA PHE A 154 -29.14 13.12 -16.11
C PHE A 154 -30.54 12.68 -15.64
N GLY A 155 -30.85 12.74 -14.35
CA GLY A 155 -32.17 12.44 -13.79
C GLY A 155 -33.00 13.69 -13.59
#